data_AF-A0A967EJX0-F1
#
_entry.id   AF-A0A967EJX0-F1
#
_cell.length_a   1.000
_cell.length_b   1.000
_cell.length_c   1.000
_cell.angle_alpha   90.00
_cell.angle_beta   90.00
_cell.angle_gamma   90.00
#
_symmetry.space_group_name_H-M   'P 1'
#
loop_
_entity.id
_entity.type
_entity.pdbx_description
1 polymer ?
#
loop_
_entity_poly.entity_id
_entity_poly.type
_entity_poly.pdbx_seq_one_letter_code
_entity_poly.pdbx_strand_id
1 'polypeptide(L)'
;MADTGIFATTAEVSRKAGANASATSNVEAYINDFMTQAEAEINVATRYNWSDAYSGLNVDVKGILKEATSNLAAIYVIQFDMSGFTSRGEAESMITILRDGYLRNIQFLRDIKSQTFTNGA
;
A
#
# COMPACT_ATOMS: atom_id res chain seq x y z
N MET A 1 -17.39 -4.89 -7.34
CA MET A 1 -17.05 -6.33 -7.26
C MET A 1 -16.28 -6.51 -5.94
N ALA A 2 -15.67 -7.65 -5.62
CA ALA A 2 -14.90 -7.78 -4.38
C ALA A 2 -13.47 -7.23 -4.60
N ASP A 3 -12.86 -6.63 -3.56
CA ASP A 3 -11.46 -6.22 -3.59
C ASP A 3 -10.57 -7.40 -3.99
N THR A 4 -9.66 -7.19 -4.95
CA THR A 4 -8.74 -8.24 -5.43
C THR A 4 -7.41 -8.25 -4.65
N GLY A 5 -7.11 -7.16 -3.94
CA GLY A 5 -5.95 -7.09 -3.04
C GLY A 5 -6.10 -8.01 -1.82
N ILE A 6 -4.99 -8.59 -1.38
CA ILE A 6 -4.92 -9.46 -0.19
C ILE A 6 -4.66 -8.61 1.07
N PHE A 7 -3.80 -7.59 0.97
CA PHE A 7 -3.32 -6.83 2.14
C PHE A 7 -4.18 -5.60 2.43
N ALA A 8 -4.75 -4.97 1.40
CA ALA A 8 -5.51 -3.73 1.52
C ALA A 8 -6.80 -3.77 0.69
N THR A 9 -7.73 -2.89 1.04
CA THR A 9 -9.01 -2.70 0.32
C THR A 9 -8.98 -1.43 -0.53
N THR A 10 -9.81 -1.38 -1.56
CA THR A 10 -9.96 -0.19 -2.42
C THR A 10 -10.34 1.06 -1.62
N ALA A 11 -11.18 0.91 -0.59
CA ALA A 11 -11.56 1.99 0.30
C ALA A 11 -10.38 2.57 1.10
N GLU A 12 -9.41 1.75 1.51
CA GLU A 12 -8.22 2.20 2.23
C GLU A 12 -7.27 2.97 1.32
N VAL A 13 -7.11 2.51 0.07
CA VAL A 13 -6.32 3.21 -0.95
C VAL A 13 -6.97 4.55 -1.29
N SER A 14 -8.28 4.56 -1.57
CA SER A 14 -9.02 5.77 -1.94
C SER A 14 -8.94 6.86 -0.85
N ARG A 15 -9.07 6.46 0.41
CA ARG A 15 -8.89 7.37 1.56
C ARG A 15 -7.50 8.01 1.62
N LYS A 16 -6.45 7.29 1.22
CA LYS A 16 -5.06 7.79 1.20
C LYS A 16 -4.73 8.61 -0.03
N ALA A 17 -5.32 8.26 -1.18
CA ALA A 17 -5.16 9.02 -2.42
C ALA A 17 -5.71 10.45 -2.30
N GLY A 18 -6.72 10.63 -1.43
CA GLY A 18 -7.31 11.94 -1.12
C GLY A 18 -8.51 12.28 -1.99
N ALA A 19 -9.31 13.26 -1.53
CA ALA A 19 -10.57 13.64 -2.18
C ALA A 19 -10.39 14.18 -3.61
N ASN A 20 -9.21 14.74 -3.90
CA ASN A 20 -8.86 15.33 -5.19
C ASN A 20 -8.25 14.32 -6.18
N ALA A 21 -8.11 13.05 -5.78
CA ALA A 21 -7.61 12.01 -6.67
C ALA A 21 -8.56 11.82 -7.87
N SER A 22 -7.97 11.58 -9.05
CA SER A 22 -8.72 11.44 -10.30
C SER A 22 -9.81 10.38 -10.19
N ALA A 23 -11.04 10.76 -10.57
CA ALA A 23 -12.16 9.82 -10.64
C ALA A 23 -11.97 8.72 -11.70
N THR A 24 -10.93 8.81 -12.53
CA THR A 24 -10.55 7.76 -13.48
C THR A 24 -9.68 6.69 -12.82
N SER A 25 -8.64 7.08 -12.08
CA SER A 25 -7.72 6.12 -11.41
C SER A 25 -8.21 5.69 -10.04
N ASN A 26 -9.02 6.50 -9.37
CA ASN A 26 -9.62 6.22 -8.06
C ASN A 26 -10.93 5.41 -8.20
N VAL A 27 -10.90 4.38 -9.04
CA VAL A 27 -12.00 3.41 -9.21
C VAL A 27 -11.50 2.00 -8.95
N GLU A 28 -12.43 1.13 -8.55
CA GLU A 28 -12.15 -0.23 -8.10
C GLU A 28 -11.21 -1.01 -9.04
N ALA A 29 -11.44 -0.95 -10.36
CA ALA A 29 -10.65 -1.68 -11.34
C ALA A 29 -9.16 -1.28 -11.35
N TYR A 30 -8.87 0.02 -11.37
CA TYR A 30 -7.50 0.53 -11.37
C TYR A 30 -6.83 0.32 -10.01
N ILE A 31 -7.56 0.57 -8.93
CA ILE A 31 -7.02 0.36 -7.57
C ILE A 31 -6.66 -1.11 -7.34
N ASN A 32 -7.48 -2.06 -7.80
CA ASN A 32 -7.17 -3.49 -7.70
C ASN A 32 -5.89 -3.86 -8.46
N ASP A 33 -5.68 -3.30 -9.65
CA ASP A 33 -4.44 -3.51 -10.42
C ASP A 33 -3.23 -2.93 -9.68
N PHE A 34 -3.33 -1.69 -9.18
CA PHE A 34 -2.28 -1.04 -8.41
C PHE A 34 -1.96 -1.76 -7.10
N MET A 35 -2.95 -2.31 -6.40
CA MET A 35 -2.71 -3.14 -5.22
C MET A 35 -1.99 -4.43 -5.59
N THR A 36 -2.35 -5.09 -6.70
CA THR A 36 -1.67 -6.30 -7.17
C THR A 36 -0.18 -6.03 -7.45
N GLN A 37 0.13 -4.90 -8.10
CA GLN A 37 1.51 -4.46 -8.33
C GLN A 37 2.24 -4.15 -7.02
N ALA A 38 1.60 -3.44 -6.09
CA ALA A 38 2.18 -3.08 -4.81
C ALA A 38 2.49 -4.32 -3.94
N GLU A 39 1.60 -5.31 -3.90
CA GLU A 39 1.81 -6.55 -3.14
C GLU A 39 2.96 -7.38 -3.72
N ALA A 40 3.05 -7.47 -5.05
CA ALA A 40 4.17 -8.12 -5.72
C ALA A 40 5.50 -7.43 -5.38
N GLU A 41 5.54 -6.09 -5.38
CA GLU A 41 6.72 -5.33 -4.99
C GLU A 41 7.11 -5.61 -3.54
N ILE A 42 6.16 -5.57 -2.60
CA ILE A 42 6.41 -5.84 -1.17
C ILE A 42 7.04 -7.23 -1.01
N ASN A 43 6.43 -8.27 -1.58
CA ASN A 43 6.92 -9.64 -1.45
C ASN A 43 8.35 -9.80 -1.96
N VAL A 44 8.65 -9.22 -3.14
CA VAL A 44 9.99 -9.26 -3.73
C VAL A 44 10.99 -8.43 -2.92
N ALA A 45 10.61 -7.23 -2.49
CA ALA A 45 11.45 -6.33 -1.72
C ALA A 45 11.82 -6.91 -0.35
N THR A 46 10.90 -7.65 0.28
CA THR A 46 11.11 -8.29 1.58
C THR A 46 11.68 -9.70 1.47
N ARG A 47 11.78 -10.26 0.26
CA ARG A 47 12.23 -11.64 0.00
C ARG A 47 11.42 -12.69 0.77
N TYR A 48 10.13 -12.44 0.96
CA TYR A 48 9.21 -13.33 1.65
C TYR A 48 7.82 -13.19 1.03
N ASN A 49 7.16 -14.32 0.75
CA ASN A 49 5.82 -14.31 0.20
C ASN A 49 4.78 -14.12 1.32
N TRP A 50 4.47 -12.86 1.62
CA TRP A 50 3.45 -12.51 2.61
C TRP A 50 2.03 -12.84 2.14
N SER A 51 1.80 -12.86 0.83
CA SER A 51 0.49 -13.14 0.21
C SER A 51 0.03 -14.55 0.56
N ASP A 52 0.90 -15.54 0.37
CA ASP A 52 0.60 -16.93 0.70
C ASP A 52 0.49 -17.15 2.22
N ALA A 53 1.34 -16.47 3.00
CA ALA A 53 1.37 -16.60 4.45
C ALA A 53 0.24 -15.84 5.17
N TYR A 54 -0.49 -14.96 4.47
CA TYR A 54 -1.31 -13.90 5.06
C TYR A 54 -2.31 -14.41 6.10
N SER A 55 -2.96 -15.55 5.84
CA SER A 55 -3.97 -16.12 6.74
C SER A 55 -3.43 -16.36 8.16
N GLY A 56 -2.20 -16.89 8.27
CA GLY A 56 -1.55 -17.24 9.53
C GLY A 56 -0.86 -16.08 10.26
N LEU A 57 -0.80 -14.89 9.67
CA LEU A 57 -0.15 -13.74 10.30
C LEU A 57 -1.00 -13.15 11.43
N ASN A 58 -0.32 -12.62 12.45
CA ASN A 58 -0.96 -11.85 13.50
C ASN A 58 -1.54 -10.52 12.96
N VAL A 59 -2.39 -9.87 13.75
CA VAL A 59 -3.09 -8.64 13.33
C VAL A 59 -2.13 -7.47 13.09
N ASP A 60 -1.01 -7.40 13.81
CA ASP A 60 -0.05 -6.30 13.72
C ASP A 60 0.73 -6.33 12.41
N VAL A 61 1.20 -7.52 12.00
CA VAL A 61 1.87 -7.73 10.70
C VAL A 61 0.90 -7.44 9.56
N LYS A 62 -0.35 -7.91 9.67
CA LYS A 62 -1.41 -7.57 8.71
C LYS A 62 -1.63 -6.06 8.63
N GLY A 63 -1.56 -5.36 9.76
CA GLY A 63 -1.64 -3.89 9.82
C GLY A 63 -0.50 -3.20 9.06
N ILE A 64 0.74 -3.66 9.24
CA ILE A 64 1.91 -3.10 8.52
C ILE A 64 1.85 -3.39 7.02
N LEU A 65 1.49 -4.62 6.62
CA LEU A 65 1.30 -4.97 5.21
C LEU A 65 0.21 -4.13 4.56
N LYS A 66 -0.93 -3.97 5.23
CA LYS A 66 -2.02 -3.09 4.82
C LYS A 66 -1.53 -1.66 4.62
N GLU A 67 -0.80 -1.10 5.58
CA GLU A 67 -0.30 0.27 5.49
C GLU A 67 0.67 0.42 4.31
N ALA A 68 1.59 -0.52 4.12
CA ALA A 68 2.54 -0.54 3.01
C ALA A 68 1.84 -0.58 1.64
N THR A 69 0.95 -1.56 1.43
CA THR A 69 0.23 -1.73 0.15
C THR A 69 -0.62 -0.52 -0.16
N SER A 70 -1.38 -0.03 0.82
CA SER A 70 -2.27 1.10 0.58
C SER A 70 -1.52 2.41 0.34
N ASN A 71 -0.31 2.58 0.91
CA ASN A 71 0.54 3.73 0.61
C ASN A 71 1.04 3.68 -0.85
N LEU A 72 1.58 2.53 -1.27
CA LEU A 72 2.15 2.39 -2.61
C LEU A 72 1.06 2.44 -3.70
N ALA A 73 -0.06 1.76 -3.50
CA ALA A 73 -1.19 1.82 -4.42
C ALA A 73 -1.77 3.25 -4.52
N ALA A 74 -1.84 4.00 -3.41
CA ALA A 74 -2.29 5.39 -3.44
C ALA A 74 -1.32 6.31 -4.20
N ILE A 75 0.00 6.06 -4.12
CA ILE A 75 0.99 6.77 -4.95
C ILE A 75 0.70 6.54 -6.43
N TYR A 76 0.42 5.30 -6.85
CA TYR A 76 0.08 5.00 -8.25
C TYR A 76 -1.22 5.68 -8.69
N VAL A 77 -2.25 5.74 -7.83
CA VAL A 77 -3.49 6.47 -8.11
C VAL A 77 -3.24 7.95 -8.35
N ILE A 78 -2.47 8.61 -7.48
CA ILE A 78 -2.14 10.04 -7.58
C ILE A 78 -1.25 10.31 -8.80
N GLN A 79 -0.26 9.44 -9.04
CA GLN A 79 0.70 9.60 -10.14
C GLN A 79 0.05 9.42 -11.52
N PHE A 80 -0.99 8.60 -11.63
CA PHE A 80 -1.70 8.38 -12.89
C PHE A 80 -2.26 9.68 -13.46
N ASP A 81 -2.90 10.50 -12.62
CA ASP A 81 -3.49 11.77 -13.01
C ASP A 81 -3.55 12.75 -11.83
N MET A 82 -2.67 13.75 -11.87
CA MET A 82 -2.56 14.80 -10.86
C MET A 82 -3.47 16.00 -11.14
N SER A 83 -4.25 16.00 -12.24
CA SER A 83 -5.04 17.17 -12.66
C SER A 83 -6.18 17.52 -11.69
N GLY A 84 -6.60 16.57 -10.85
CA GLY A 84 -7.62 16.80 -9.82
C GLY A 84 -7.12 17.59 -8.60
N PHE A 85 -5.80 17.71 -8.40
CA PHE A 85 -5.22 18.48 -7.30
C PHE A 85 -5.11 19.97 -7.64
N THR A 86 -5.14 20.82 -6.61
CA THR A 86 -5.07 22.29 -6.79
C THR A 86 -3.73 22.72 -7.39
N SER A 87 -2.68 21.97 -7.07
CA SER A 87 -1.35 22.16 -7.65
C SER A 87 -0.61 20.83 -7.73
N ARG A 88 0.38 20.74 -8.63
CA ARG A 88 1.29 19.60 -8.67
C ARG A 88 2.08 19.45 -7.37
N GLY A 89 2.40 20.56 -6.70
CA GLY A 89 3.09 20.54 -5.41
C GLY A 89 2.30 19.87 -4.29
N GLU A 90 0.96 19.99 -4.29
CA GLU A 90 0.08 19.27 -3.35
C GLU A 90 0.18 17.75 -3.58
N ALA A 91 0.04 17.31 -4.83
CA ALA A 91 0.13 15.90 -5.21
C ALA A 91 1.51 15.30 -4.88
N GLU A 92 2.59 16.00 -5.20
CA GLU A 92 3.97 15.58 -4.90
C GLU A 92 4.24 15.49 -3.39
N SER A 93 3.67 16.41 -2.60
CA SER A 93 3.78 16.39 -1.14
C SER A 93 3.07 15.16 -0.55
N MET A 94 1.88 14.84 -1.05
CA MET A 94 1.15 13.63 -0.64
C MET A 94 1.91 12.36 -1.01
N ILE A 95 2.43 12.27 -2.24
CA ILE A 95 3.27 11.14 -2.68
C ILE A 95 4.48 10.99 -1.76
N THR A 96 5.12 12.10 -1.37
CA THR A 96 6.29 12.06 -0.47
C THR A 96 5.93 11.48 0.89
N ILE A 97 4.83 11.92 1.51
CA ILE A 97 4.36 11.40 2.81
C ILE A 97 4.06 9.90 2.72
N LEU A 98 3.34 9.47 1.67
CA LEU A 98 3.00 8.07 1.46
C LEU A 98 4.24 7.22 1.21
N ARG A 99 5.22 7.74 0.46
CA ARG A 99 6.48 7.06 0.17
C ARG A 99 7.29 6.85 1.45
N ASP A 100 7.37 7.87 2.30
CA ASP A 100 8.11 7.77 3.57
C ASP A 100 7.46 6.74 4.50
N GLY A 101 6.12 6.67 4.54
CA GLY A 101 5.39 5.61 5.23
C GLY A 101 5.67 4.22 4.66
N TYR A 102 5.61 4.05 3.33
CA TYR A 102 5.94 2.79 2.66
C TYR A 102 7.37 2.33 2.96
N LEU A 103 8.37 3.21 2.81
CA LEU A 103 9.78 2.87 3.02
C LEU A 103 10.05 2.43 4.46
N ARG A 104 9.42 3.09 5.45
CA ARG A 104 9.49 2.68 6.85
C ARG A 104 8.90 1.28 7.05
N ASN A 105 7.73 1.00 6.46
CA ASN A 105 7.08 -0.30 6.60
C ASN A 105 7.89 -1.42 5.95
N ILE A 106 8.49 -1.17 4.79
CA ILE A 106 9.40 -2.10 4.13
C ILE A 106 10.67 -2.35 4.95
N GLN A 107 11.16 -1.37 5.73
CA GLN A 107 12.26 -1.62 6.67
C GLN A 107 11.83 -2.58 7.78
N PHE A 108 10.66 -2.38 8.39
CA PHE A 108 10.14 -3.29 9.42
C PHE A 108 9.91 -4.71 8.89
N LEU A 109 9.38 -4.85 7.68
CA LEU A 109 9.10 -6.17 7.08
C LEU A 109 10.38 -6.90 6.64
N ARG A 110 11.44 -6.17 6.26
CA ARG A 110 12.74 -6.76 5.85
C ARG A 110 13.59 -7.22 7.02
N ASP A 111 13.40 -6.65 8.20
CA ASP A 111 14.26 -6.96 9.33
C ASP A 111 13.88 -8.33 9.94
N ILE A 112 14.45 -9.38 9.36
CA ILE A 112 14.23 -10.80 9.73
C ILE A 112 14.48 -11.04 11.24
N LYS A 113 15.25 -10.18 11.93
CA LYS A 113 15.45 -10.26 13.38
C LYS A 113 14.23 -9.81 14.21
N SER A 114 13.33 -9.00 13.64
CA SER A 114 12.03 -8.68 14.25
C SER A 114 11.09 -9.87 14.25
N GLN A 115 11.27 -10.88 13.37
CA GLN A 115 10.40 -12.06 13.33
C GLN A 115 10.39 -12.83 14.66
N THR A 116 11.49 -12.86 15.41
CA THR A 116 11.53 -13.46 16.76
C THR A 116 10.75 -12.67 17.80
N PHE A 117 10.55 -11.36 17.58
CA PHE A 117 9.73 -10.50 18.45
C PHE A 117 8.25 -10.51 18.03
N THR A 118 7.97 -10.59 16.72
CA THR A 118 6.62 -10.51 16.15
C THR A 118 5.92 -11.88 16.08
N ASN A 119 6.65 -13.00 15.98
CA ASN A 119 6.11 -14.35 16.16
C ASN A 119 6.03 -14.70 17.65
N GLY A 120 5.38 -13.82 18.44
CA GLY A 120 5.21 -13.99 19.89
C GLY A 120 5.06 -15.46 20.29
N ALA A 121 5.93 -15.87 21.20
CA ALA A 121 5.97 -17.20 21.80
C ALA A 121 4.59 -17.70 22.23
#